data_AF-B7PDA0-F1
#
_entry.id   AF-B7PDA0-F1
#
_cell.length_a   1.000
_cell.length_b   1.000
_cell.length_c   1.000
_cell.angle_alpha   90.00
_cell.angle_beta   90.00
_cell.angle_gamma   90.00
#
_symmetry.space_group_name_H-M   'P 1'
#
loop_
_entity.id
_entity.type
_entity.pdbx_description
1 polymer ?
#
loop_
_entity_poly.entity_id
_entity_poly.type
_entity_poly.pdbx_seq_one_letter_code
_entity_poly.pdbx_strand_id
1 'polypeptide(L)'
;MCPAESLANLEVFLYLTRLLQKFTVLPEDGTTIDLNYDTEGFCIPKSQRLRFIPRNGSIKTKAPNLLQAEMPSRLNENGVAY
;
A
#
# COMPACT_ATOMS: atom_id res chain seq x y z
N MET A 1 -0.43 28.36 -19.93
CA MET A 1 0.85 27.70 -19.57
C MET A 1 0.94 27.64 -18.06
N CYS A 2 1.27 26.49 -17.49
CA CYS A 2 1.42 26.33 -16.04
C CYS A 2 2.87 26.64 -15.64
N PRO A 3 3.12 27.61 -14.74
CA PRO A 3 4.50 27.95 -14.32
C PRO A 3 5.26 26.79 -13.67
N ALA A 4 4.53 25.83 -13.08
CA ALA A 4 5.10 24.69 -12.37
C ALA A 4 5.11 23.39 -13.21
N GLU A 5 4.87 23.47 -14.52
CA GLU A 5 4.77 22.29 -15.39
C GLU A 5 6.01 21.38 -15.31
N SER A 6 7.21 21.95 -15.43
CA SER A 6 8.46 21.18 -15.34
C SER A 6 8.65 20.52 -13.98
N LEU A 7 8.25 21.18 -12.89
CA LEU A 7 8.33 20.65 -11.54
C LEU A 7 7.35 19.49 -11.34
N ALA A 8 6.09 19.67 -11.77
CA ALA A 8 5.05 18.66 -11.69
C ALA A 8 5.43 17.41 -12.51
N ASN A 9 5.99 17.58 -13.71
CA ASN A 9 6.47 16.47 -14.54
C ASN A 9 7.57 15.65 -13.84
N LEU A 10 8.53 16.34 -13.21
CA LEU A 10 9.59 15.69 -12.45
C LEU A 10 9.04 14.95 -11.22
N GLU A 11 8.11 15.56 -10.51
CA GLU A 11 7.44 14.95 -9.36
C GLU A 11 6.71 13.66 -9.75
N VAL A 12 5.81 13.73 -10.75
CA VAL A 12 5.06 12.58 -11.25
C VAL A 12 6.01 11.48 -11.73
N PHE A 13 7.07 11.84 -12.46
CA PHE A 13 8.07 10.88 -12.93
C PHE A 13 8.75 10.15 -11.76
N LEU A 14 9.25 10.88 -10.77
CA LEU A 14 9.96 10.28 -9.64
C LEU A 14 9.03 9.39 -8.81
N TYR A 15 7.81 9.84 -8.52
CA TYR A 15 6.83 9.03 -7.79
C TYR A 15 6.47 7.76 -8.55
N LEU A 16 6.07 7.89 -9.82
CA LEU A 16 5.62 6.77 -10.64
C LEU A 16 6.74 5.75 -10.85
N THR A 17 7.93 6.21 -11.23
CA THR A 17 9.07 5.30 -11.48
C THR A 17 9.52 4.60 -10.22
N ARG A 18 9.61 5.29 -9.07
CA ARG A 18 10.00 4.66 -7.80
C ARG A 18 8.97 3.64 -7.34
N LEU A 19 7.69 3.96 -7.46
CA LEU A 19 6.60 3.07 -7.09
C LEU A 19 6.63 1.81 -7.95
N LEU A 20 6.76 1.96 -9.27
CA LEU A 20 6.82 0.82 -10.19
C LEU A 20 8.14 0.04 -10.10
N GLN A 21 9.29 0.66 -9.79
CA GLN A 21 10.53 -0.07 -9.55
C GLN A 21 10.43 -1.00 -8.34
N LYS A 22 9.65 -0.62 -7.33
CA LYS A 22 9.56 -1.36 -6.07
C LYS A 22 8.38 -2.30 -5.99
N PHE A 23 7.28 -2.01 -6.69
CA PHE A 23 6.03 -2.74 -6.56
C PHE A 23 5.42 -3.13 -7.90
N THR A 24 4.78 -4.29 -7.93
CA THR A 24 3.74 -4.63 -8.89
C THR A 24 2.42 -4.17 -8.30
N VAL A 25 1.73 -3.27 -9.01
CA VAL A 25 0.44 -2.70 -8.58
C VAL A 25 -0.67 -3.46 -9.25
N LEU A 26 -1.63 -3.95 -8.47
CA LEU A 26 -2.76 -4.73 -8.94
C LEU A 26 -4.06 -4.19 -8.33
N PRO A 27 -5.22 -4.44 -8.93
CA PRO A 27 -6.50 -4.24 -8.24
C PRO A 27 -6.61 -5.14 -7.00
N GLU A 28 -7.59 -4.83 -6.16
CA GLU A 28 -8.07 -5.79 -5.15
C GLU A 28 -8.46 -7.12 -5.80
N ASP A 29 -8.24 -8.24 -5.09
CA ASP A 29 -8.49 -9.58 -5.62
C ASP A 29 -9.94 -9.74 -6.09
N GLY A 30 -10.11 -10.18 -7.34
CA GLY A 30 -11.44 -10.38 -7.95
C GLY A 30 -12.16 -9.10 -8.39
N THR A 31 -11.51 -7.93 -8.32
CA THR A 31 -12.12 -6.65 -8.77
C THR A 31 -11.45 -6.08 -10.02
N THR A 32 -12.22 -5.31 -10.79
CA THR A 32 -11.75 -4.54 -11.94
C THR A 32 -11.63 -3.06 -11.58
N ILE A 33 -10.69 -2.36 -12.19
CA ILE A 33 -10.50 -0.91 -12.00
C ILE A 33 -11.66 -0.13 -12.61
N ASP A 34 -12.25 0.75 -11.82
CA ASP A 34 -13.26 1.72 -12.28
C ASP A 34 -12.54 3.02 -12.65
N LEU A 35 -12.75 3.48 -13.88
CA LEU A 35 -12.13 4.70 -14.42
C LEU A 35 -13.09 5.89 -14.44
N ASN A 36 -14.29 5.73 -13.88
CA ASN A 36 -15.23 6.83 -13.71
C ASN A 36 -14.84 7.78 -12.57
N TYR A 37 -15.47 8.94 -12.55
CA TYR A 37 -15.27 10.00 -11.58
C TYR A 37 -16.51 10.13 -10.69
N ASP A 38 -16.30 10.40 -9.40
CA ASP A 38 -17.39 10.58 -8.43
C ASP A 38 -17.79 12.06 -8.24
N THR A 39 -17.16 13.00 -8.96
CA THR A 39 -17.29 14.44 -8.69
C THR A 39 -17.75 15.24 -9.90
N GLU A 40 -18.76 16.09 -9.69
CA GLU A 40 -19.20 17.08 -10.69
C GLU A 40 -18.21 18.26 -10.72
N GLY A 41 -17.63 18.54 -11.90
CA GLY A 41 -16.70 19.66 -12.11
C GLY A 41 -15.21 19.38 -11.87
N PHE A 42 -14.87 18.25 -11.25
CA PHE A 42 -13.48 17.80 -11.08
C PHE A 42 -13.32 16.34 -11.53
N CYS A 43 -12.29 16.04 -12.32
CA CYS A 43 -11.97 14.68 -12.75
C CYS A 43 -11.23 13.89 -11.65
N ILE A 44 -11.84 13.77 -10.46
CA ILE A 44 -11.28 12.98 -9.35
C ILE A 44 -11.73 11.53 -9.52
N PRO A 45 -10.80 10.58 -9.72
CA PRO A 45 -11.16 9.19 -9.92
C PRO A 45 -11.83 8.63 -8.66
N LYS A 46 -12.77 7.70 -8.86
CA LYS A 46 -13.41 6.98 -7.77
C LYS A 46 -12.39 6.31 -6.85
N SER A 47 -12.67 6.35 -5.55
CA SER A 47 -11.83 5.68 -4.55
C SER A 47 -11.88 4.16 -4.76
N GLN A 48 -10.72 3.55 -4.92
CA GLN A 48 -10.59 2.12 -5.19
C GLN A 48 -9.38 1.54 -4.48
N ARG A 49 -9.52 0.29 -4.03
CA ARG A 49 -8.47 -0.43 -3.30
C ARG A 49 -7.48 -1.03 -4.29
N LEU A 50 -6.20 -0.83 -4.03
CA LEU A 50 -5.10 -1.37 -4.81
C LEU A 50 -4.19 -2.21 -3.91
N ARG A 51 -3.53 -3.20 -4.52
CA ARG A 51 -2.51 -4.01 -3.86
C ARG A 51 -1.15 -3.66 -4.43
N PHE A 52 -0.18 -3.55 -3.53
CA PHE A 52 1.21 -3.24 -3.86
C PHE A 52 2.07 -4.44 -3.47
N ILE A 53 2.43 -5.27 -4.45
CA ILE A 53 3.25 -6.46 -4.23
C ILE A 53 4.71 -6.09 -4.45
N PRO A 54 5.60 -6.23 -3.45
CA PRO A 54 7.02 -5.95 -3.63
C PRO A 54 7.65 -6.75 -4.77
N ARG A 55 8.48 -6.11 -5.61
CA ARG A 55 9.29 -6.81 -6.61
C ARG A 55 10.55 -7.38 -5.93
N ASN A 56 10.98 -8.57 -6.37
CA ASN A 56 12.14 -9.25 -5.81
C ASN A 56 13.38 -8.34 -5.83
N GLY A 57 14.06 -8.24 -4.68
CA GLY A 57 15.26 -7.41 -4.51
C GLY A 57 15.02 -5.94 -4.19
N SER A 58 13.80 -5.43 -4.33
CA SER A 58 13.51 -3.99 -4.14
C SER A 58 13.24 -3.58 -2.68
N ILE A 59 12.94 -4.54 -1.80
CA ILE A 59 12.74 -4.30 -0.38
C ILE A 59 13.61 -5.29 0.39
N LYS A 60 14.61 -4.77 1.11
CA LYS A 60 15.31 -5.57 2.12
C LYS A 60 14.35 -5.76 3.28
N THR A 61 13.68 -6.91 3.34
CA THR A 61 12.97 -7.33 4.55
C THR A 61 14.01 -7.42 5.65
N LYS A 62 13.97 -6.47 6.60
CA LYS A 62 14.54 -6.75 7.92
C LYS A 62 13.70 -7.92 8.44
N ALA A 63 14.36 -9.02 8.81
CA ALA A 63 13.67 -10.17 9.38
C ALA A 63 12.73 -9.66 10.49
N PRO A 64 11.45 -10.07 10.52
CA PRO A 64 10.65 -9.85 11.72
C PRO A 64 11.44 -10.51 12.84
N ASN A 65 11.74 -9.77 13.91
CA ASN A 65 12.26 -10.38 15.13
C ASN A 65 11.27 -11.48 15.51
N LEU A 66 11.68 -12.74 15.40
CA LEU A 66 10.91 -13.94 15.73
C LEU A 66 10.83 -14.14 17.25
N LEU A 67 10.69 -13.05 17.99
CA LEU A 67 10.55 -13.00 19.45
C LEU A 67 9.56 -11.89 19.78
N GLN A 68 8.29 -12.29 19.90
CA GLN A 68 7.37 -12.03 21.01
C GLN A 68 5.91 -12.06 20.51
N ALA A 69 5.50 -13.20 19.96
CA ALA A 69 4.08 -13.58 19.95
C ALA A 69 3.89 -14.78 20.90
N GLU A 70 4.42 -14.66 22.12
CA GLU A 70 3.93 -15.44 23.24
C GLU A 70 3.04 -14.50 24.04
N MET A 71 1.73 -14.66 23.88
CA MET A 71 0.79 -14.23 24.91
C MET A 71 1.03 -15.14 26.12
N PRO A 72 1.49 -14.63 27.28
CA PRO A 72 1.54 -15.46 28.45
C PRO A 72 0.12 -15.59 28.97
N SER A 73 -0.58 -16.66 28.57
CA SER A 73 -1.77 -17.11 29.28
C SER A 73 -1.32 -17.56 30.67
N ARG A 74 -1.32 -16.64 31.63
CA ARG A 74 -1.14 -17.00 33.04
C ARG A 74 -2.40 -17.73 33.48
N LEU A 75 -2.34 -19.06 33.51
CA LEU A 75 -3.30 -19.86 34.26
C LEU A 75 -3.26 -19.39 35.73
N ASN A 76 -4.41 -19.05 36.29
CA ASN A 76 -4.54 -19.01 37.74
C ASN A 76 -4.50 -20.44 38.31
N GLU A 77 -4.34 -20.57 39.62
CA GLU A 77 -4.32 -21.85 40.35
C GLU A 77 -5.58 -22.71 40.16
N ASN A 78 -6.61 -22.18 39.50
CA ASN A 78 -7.89 -22.82 39.19
C ASN A 78 -8.10 -23.11 37.68
N GLY A 79 -7.08 -22.91 36.84
CA GLY A 79 -7.05 -23.41 35.46
C GLY A 79 -7.89 -22.67 34.41
N VAL A 80 -8.32 -21.43 34.67
CA VAL A 80 -9.11 -20.65 33.69
C VAL A 80 -8.26 -19.55 33.04
N ALA A 81 -8.25 -19.50 31.71
CA ALA A 81 -7.57 -18.48 30.90
C ALA A 81 -8.54 -17.37 30.48
N TYR A 82 -8.08 -16.11 30.52
CA TYR A 82 -8.73 -14.96 29.86
C TYR A 82 -7.80 -14.42 28.79
#